data_AF-A0A1P8JXI5-F1
#
_entry.id   AF-A0A1P8JXI5-F1
#
_cell.length_a   1.000
_cell.length_b   1.000
_cell.length_c   1.000
_cell.angle_alpha   90.00
_cell.angle_beta   90.00
_cell.angle_gamma   90.00
#
_symmetry.space_group_name_H-M   'P 1'
#
loop_
_entity.id
_entity.type
_entity.pdbx_description
1 polymer ?
#
loop_
_entity_poly.entity_id
_entity_poly.type
_entity_poly.pdbx_seq_one_letter_code
_entity_poly.pdbx_strand_id
1 'polypeptide(L)'
;MLAGDPRNYLIEVDGNRFHFEMHHWCGPAVLTAGGDIATNQPGPRHPFWTAVTLWGWQGRKVDADGLCVWEKPVEPEYVHIVGRHYAAANSALAKRFGK
;
A
#
# COMPACT_ATOMS: atom_id res chain seq x y z
N MET A 1 15.83 11.29 -28.58
CA MET A 1 14.53 11.36 -27.88
C MET A 1 14.22 9.95 -27.42
N LEU A 2 14.55 9.59 -26.17
CA LEU A 2 14.32 8.24 -25.66
C LEU A 2 12.95 8.21 -24.99
N ALA A 3 12.14 7.24 -25.39
CA ALA A 3 10.80 6.98 -24.89
C ALA A 3 10.80 6.81 -23.37
N GLY A 4 9.78 7.35 -22.69
CA GLY A 4 9.65 7.29 -21.24
C GLY A 4 9.66 5.85 -20.73
N ASP A 5 10.41 5.60 -19.66
CA ASP A 5 10.43 4.29 -19.00
C ASP A 5 9.01 3.97 -18.49
N PRO A 6 8.38 2.88 -18.94
CA PRO A 6 6.99 2.51 -18.60
C PRO A 6 6.79 2.06 -17.13
N ARG A 7 7.59 2.59 -16.20
CA ARG A 7 7.61 2.16 -14.78
C ARG A 7 7.51 3.30 -13.79
N ASN A 8 7.25 4.52 -14.24
CA ASN A 8 6.99 5.66 -13.38
C ASN A 8 5.50 5.70 -12.99
N TYR A 9 5.24 5.67 -11.69
CA TYR A 9 3.92 5.63 -11.11
C TYR A 9 3.70 6.84 -10.20
N LEU A 10 2.45 7.27 -10.08
CA LEU A 10 2.03 8.31 -9.14
C LEU A 10 1.17 7.67 -8.06
N ILE A 11 1.48 7.85 -6.79
CA ILE A 11 0.66 7.37 -5.68
C ILE A 11 0.35 8.49 -4.69
N GLU A 12 -0.89 8.55 -4.23
CA GLU A 12 -1.34 9.48 -3.20
C GLU A 12 -1.41 8.79 -1.84
N VAL A 13 -0.83 9.43 -0.84
CA VAL A 13 -0.70 8.91 0.53
C VAL A 13 -0.82 10.08 1.51
N ASP A 14 -1.79 10.02 2.42
CA ASP A 14 -2.07 11.08 3.41
C ASP A 14 -2.13 12.49 2.79
N GLY A 15 -2.77 12.61 1.61
CA GLY A 15 -2.90 13.86 0.87
C GLY A 15 -1.65 14.32 0.11
N ASN A 16 -0.55 13.57 0.15
CA ASN A 16 0.69 13.86 -0.56
C ASN A 16 0.86 12.92 -1.75
N ARG A 17 1.36 13.45 -2.88
CA ARG A 17 1.61 12.68 -4.10
C ARG A 17 3.10 12.37 -4.27
N PHE A 18 3.40 11.12 -4.57
CA PHE A 18 4.75 10.62 -4.78
C PHE A 18 4.89 10.02 -6.16
N HIS A 19 5.89 10.48 -6.91
CA HIS A 19 6.36 9.77 -8.09
C HIS A 19 7.34 8.67 -7.64
N PHE A 20 7.21 7.47 -8.19
CA PHE A 20 8.12 6.36 -7.88
C PHE A 20 8.29 5.44 -9.08
N GLU A 21 9.43 4.74 -9.13
CA GLU A 21 9.62 3.61 -10.04
C GLU A 21 9.38 2.28 -9.32
N MET A 22 8.94 1.25 -10.05
CA MET A 22 8.83 -0.12 -9.52
C MET A 22 9.78 -1.07 -10.26
N HIS A 23 10.97 -1.29 -9.69
CA HIS A 23 11.93 -2.26 -10.23
C HIS A 23 11.54 -3.69 -9.83
N HIS A 24 11.64 -4.64 -10.76
CA HIS A 24 11.16 -6.01 -10.54
C HIS A 24 11.98 -6.82 -9.52
N TRP A 25 13.26 -6.49 -9.33
CA TRP A 25 14.12 -7.11 -8.30
C TRP A 25 14.27 -6.28 -7.02
N CYS A 26 14.31 -4.96 -7.15
CA CYS A 26 14.67 -4.06 -6.05
C CYS A 26 13.44 -3.50 -5.35
N GLY A 27 12.27 -3.55 -6.00
CA GLY A 27 11.03 -2.98 -5.49
C GLY A 27 10.92 -1.48 -5.79
N PRO A 28 10.09 -0.76 -5.02
CA PRO A 28 9.77 0.63 -5.26
C PRO A 28 10.87 1.61 -4.82
N ALA A 29 11.08 2.67 -5.61
CA ALA A 29 11.95 3.78 -5.25
C ALA A 29 11.31 5.13 -5.63
N VAL A 30 11.22 6.05 -4.66
CA VAL A 30 10.68 7.40 -4.88
C VAL A 30 11.62 8.18 -5.79
N LEU A 31 11.03 8.93 -6.73
CA LEU A 31 11.72 9.77 -7.69
C LEU A 31 11.72 11.23 -7.25
N THR A 32 12.73 11.97 -7.71
CA THR A 32 12.77 13.43 -7.67
C THR A 32 11.83 14.02 -8.72
N ALA A 33 11.61 15.34 -8.67
CA ALA A 33 10.87 16.04 -9.72
C ALA A 33 11.51 15.91 -11.13
N GLY A 34 12.82 15.64 -11.20
CA GLY A 34 13.54 15.39 -12.45
C GLY A 34 13.37 13.97 -12.99
N GLY A 35 12.76 13.06 -12.22
CA GLY A 35 12.57 11.66 -12.60
C GLY A 35 13.69 10.71 -12.16
N ASP A 36 14.77 11.21 -11.55
CA ASP A 36 15.84 10.37 -10.97
C ASP A 36 15.43 9.78 -9.62
N ILE A 37 16.01 8.64 -9.23
CA ILE A 37 15.83 8.08 -7.88
C ILE A 37 16.26 9.10 -6.83
N ALA A 38 15.36 9.42 -5.90
CA ALA A 38 15.65 10.36 -4.82
C ALA A 38 16.73 9.80 -3.89
N THR A 39 17.73 10.63 -3.57
CA THR A 39 18.81 10.26 -2.63
C THR A 39 18.26 9.90 -1.25
N ASN A 40 17.23 10.61 -0.80
CA ASN A 40 16.56 10.35 0.48
C ASN A 40 15.23 9.66 0.22
N GLN A 41 15.18 8.36 0.49
CA GLN A 41 13.95 7.57 0.43
C GLN A 41 13.11 7.75 1.71
N PRO A 42 11.78 7.55 1.65
CA PRO A 42 10.95 7.57 2.84
C PRO A 42 11.44 6.57 3.90
N GLY A 43 11.43 6.96 5.18
CA GLY A 43 11.83 6.06 6.27
C GLY A 43 10.96 4.78 6.33
N PRO A 44 11.41 3.70 6.96
CA PRO A 44 10.76 2.38 6.88
C PRO A 44 9.32 2.32 7.41
N ARG A 45 8.92 3.26 8.29
CA ARG A 45 7.55 3.38 8.81
C ARG A 45 6.70 4.38 8.04
N HIS A 46 7.23 4.98 6.97
CA HIS A 46 6.50 5.98 6.21
C HIS A 46 5.31 5.32 5.50
N PRO A 47 4.11 5.94 5.53
CA PRO A 47 2.88 5.37 4.93
C PRO A 47 3.00 5.02 3.44
N PHE A 48 3.92 5.68 2.72
CA PHE A 48 4.28 5.35 1.33
C PHE A 48 4.51 3.85 1.11
N TRP A 49 5.27 3.20 2.01
CA TRP A 49 5.60 1.79 1.85
C TRP A 49 4.37 0.90 1.97
N THR A 50 3.47 1.20 2.91
CA THR A 50 2.20 0.48 3.03
C THR A 50 1.33 0.66 1.79
N ALA A 51 1.21 1.89 1.29
CA ALA A 51 0.41 2.20 0.12
C ALA A 51 0.92 1.45 -1.14
N VAL A 52 2.22 1.51 -1.43
CA VAL A 52 2.80 0.85 -2.61
C VAL A 52 2.76 -0.67 -2.51
N THR A 53 2.90 -1.24 -1.31
CA THR A 53 2.73 -2.68 -1.08
C THR A 53 1.28 -3.11 -1.33
N LEU A 54 0.30 -2.38 -0.78
CA LEU A 54 -1.13 -2.68 -1.00
C LEU A 54 -1.51 -2.56 -2.47
N TRP A 55 -1.07 -1.49 -3.14
CA TRP A 55 -1.21 -1.32 -4.59
C TRP A 55 -0.63 -2.52 -5.36
N GLY A 56 0.59 -2.94 -5.00
CA GLY A 56 1.25 -4.12 -5.57
C GLY A 56 0.43 -5.40 -5.41
N TRP A 57 -0.10 -5.66 -4.22
CA TRP A 57 -0.92 -6.83 -3.91
C TRP A 57 -2.30 -6.78 -4.56
N GLN A 58 -2.84 -5.59 -4.82
CA GLN A 58 -4.15 -5.38 -5.45
C GLN A 58 -4.10 -5.35 -6.98
N GLY A 59 -2.96 -5.75 -7.55
CA GLY A 59 -2.78 -5.94 -8.99
C GLY A 59 -2.21 -4.73 -9.73
N ARG A 60 -1.57 -3.79 -9.01
CA ARG A 60 -0.88 -2.62 -9.59
C ARG A 60 -1.76 -1.77 -10.50
N LYS A 61 -3.03 -1.57 -10.10
CA LYS A 61 -4.02 -0.84 -10.88
C LYS A 61 -3.69 0.65 -10.92
N VAL A 62 -3.99 1.28 -12.06
CA VAL A 62 -3.84 2.72 -12.27
C VAL A 62 -5.15 3.23 -12.86
N ASP A 63 -5.63 4.39 -12.41
CA ASP A 63 -6.85 5.00 -12.94
C ASP A 63 -6.61 5.76 -14.25
N ALA A 64 -7.66 6.42 -14.76
CA ALA A 64 -7.61 7.17 -16.01
C ALA A 64 -6.66 8.39 -15.96
N ASP A 65 -6.34 8.89 -14.77
CA ASP A 65 -5.46 10.04 -14.55
C ASP A 65 -4.00 9.62 -14.28
N GLY A 66 -3.71 8.31 -14.29
CA GLY A 66 -2.37 7.80 -14.04
C GLY A 66 -2.04 7.61 -12.55
N LEU A 67 -3.04 7.69 -11.67
CA LEU A 67 -2.87 7.51 -10.22
C LEU A 67 -3.02 6.04 -9.82
N CYS A 68 -2.11 5.55 -8.99
CA CYS A 68 -2.16 4.22 -8.39
C CYS A 68 -3.43 4.06 -7.54
N VAL A 69 -4.23 3.05 -7.88
CA VAL A 69 -5.45 2.71 -7.14
C VAL A 69 -5.14 1.67 -6.08
N TRP A 70 -5.35 2.03 -4.82
CA TRP A 70 -5.17 1.13 -3.69
C TRP A 70 -6.16 1.43 -2.58
N GLU A 71 -6.54 0.39 -1.85
CA GLU A 71 -7.44 0.52 -0.70
C GLU A 71 -6.77 -0.04 0.55
N LYS A 72 -6.85 0.69 1.66
CA LYS A 72 -6.46 0.16 2.96
C LYS A 72 -7.54 -0.83 3.43
N PRO A 73 -7.20 -2.10 3.71
CA PRO A 73 -8.18 -3.03 4.25
C PRO A 73 -8.69 -2.52 5.60
N VAL A 74 -10.00 -2.65 5.82
CA VAL A 74 -10.59 -2.41 7.13
C VAL A 74 -10.07 -3.49 8.07
N GLU A 75 -9.35 -3.09 9.12
CA GLU A 75 -8.90 -4.04 10.13
C GLU A 75 -10.13 -4.63 10.84
N PRO A 76 -10.28 -5.96 10.87
CA PRO A 76 -11.36 -6.57 11.61
C PRO A 76 -11.20 -6.23 13.09
N GLU A 77 -12.27 -5.80 13.74
CA GLU A 77 -12.32 -5.82 15.19
C GLU A 77 -12.27 -7.28 15.66
N TYR A 78 -11.49 -7.58 16.69
CA TYR A 78 -11.39 -8.93 17.25
C TYR A 78 -11.94 -8.94 18.67
N VAL A 79 -12.75 -9.95 18.98
CA VAL A 79 -13.25 -10.22 20.33
C VAL A 79 -12.54 -11.43 20.93
N HIS A 80 -12.31 -11.38 22.24
CA HIS A 80 -11.81 -12.52 22.99
C HIS A 80 -12.90 -13.60 23.07
N ILE A 81 -12.52 -14.86 22.82
CA ILE A 81 -13.45 -15.99 22.97
C ILE A 81 -13.00 -16.91 24.11
N VAL A 82 -11.77 -17.42 24.09
CA VAL A 82 -11.24 -18.33 25.11
C VAL A 82 -9.72 -18.43 25.05
N GLY A 83 -9.04 -18.49 26.21
CA GLY A 83 -7.59 -18.65 26.26
C GLY A 83 -6.85 -17.58 25.45
N ARG A 84 -5.98 -18.00 24.52
CA ARG A 84 -5.29 -17.12 23.55
C ARG A 84 -6.00 -17.00 22.19
N HIS A 85 -7.27 -17.40 22.14
CA HIS A 85 -8.05 -17.36 20.91
C HIS A 85 -8.94 -16.13 20.86
N TYR A 86 -8.92 -15.50 19.69
CA TYR A 86 -9.72 -14.34 19.31
C TYR A 86 -10.48 -14.66 18.03
N ALA A 87 -11.60 -13.97 17.83
CA ALA A 87 -12.44 -14.10 16.65
C ALA A 87 -12.74 -12.72 16.08
N ALA A 88 -12.82 -12.57 14.75
CA ALA A 88 -13.34 -11.33 14.18
C ALA A 88 -14.76 -11.09 14.73
N ALA A 89 -15.05 -9.87 15.20
CA ALA A 89 -16.25 -9.52 15.95
C ALA A 89 -17.54 -9.84 15.16
N ASN A 90 -17.50 -9.74 13.84
CA ASN A 90 -18.60 -10.06 12.94
C ASN A 90 -18.70 -11.56 12.57
N SER A 91 -17.78 -12.41 13.03
CA SER A 91 -17.74 -13.83 12.68
C SER A 91 -18.77 -14.66 13.44
N ALA A 92 -19.14 -15.82 12.87
CA ALA A 92 -19.97 -16.81 13.57
C ALA A 92 -19.33 -17.32 14.87
N LEU A 93 -17.98 -17.34 14.92
CA LEU A 93 -17.23 -17.78 16.10
C LEU A 93 -17.39 -16.78 17.26
N ALA A 94 -17.31 -15.47 16.95
CA ALA A 94 -17.58 -14.40 17.91
C ALA A 94 -19.02 -14.44 18.42
N LYS A 95 -20.02 -14.63 17.55
CA LYS A 95 -21.43 -14.73 17.97
C LYS A 95 -21.70 -15.92 18.90
N ARG A 96 -20.92 -17.00 18.76
CA ARG A 96 -21.13 -18.25 19.50
C ARG A 96 -20.37 -18.30 20.83
N PHE A 97 -19.20 -17.67 20.90
CA PHE A 97 -18.28 -17.80 22.04
C PHE A 97 -17.76 -16.47 22.57
N GLY A 98 -18.04 -15.36 21.89
CA GLY A 98 -17.71 -14.03 22.36
C GLY A 98 -18.49 -13.70 23.63
N LYS A 99 -17.81 -13.10 24.59
CA LYS A 99 -18.41 -12.58 25.83
C LYS A 99 -18.72 -11.10 25.69
#